data_AF-A0A7V9I249-F1
#
_entry.id   AF-A0A7V9I249-F1
#
_cell.length_a   1.000
_cell.length_b   1.000
_cell.length_c   1.000
_cell.angle_alpha   90.00
_cell.angle_beta   90.00
_cell.angle_gamma   90.00
#
_symmetry.space_group_name_H-M   'P 1'
#
loop_
_entity.id
_entity.type
_entity.pdbx_description
1 polymer ?
#
loop_
_entity_poly.entity_id
_entity_poly.type
_entity_poly.pdbx_seq_one_letter_code
_entity_poly.pdbx_strand_id
1 'polypeptide(L)'
;VLDGSRTGRRARDVASAHVLPGRRRAVLLLDPHHDASGLILIDLDTAAVVDVVTGRDFAPSPDGRFWAFEEHAPAALAQWPHTETVYAVYDAEAPAVANARPCPTADERCRGQVLYLPDRLTLCHEVAAQRGGSCLTPNRLPQHGRRSRFIWVSATELAFVDADRGRLTSALVLATLRPGLPALVQAVPLSRDHLVEDVEFPAVRDAWTVDDISRDGDPSRLWLHFRARLPQAPSRRLGVRLM
;
A
#
# COMPACT_ATOMS: atom_id res chain seq x y z
N VAL A 1 -6.54 17.08 -31.07
CA VAL A 1 -5.20 17.59 -30.68
C VAL A 1 -5.22 17.71 -29.16
N LEU A 2 -4.48 16.86 -28.43
CA LEU A 2 -4.40 16.91 -26.97
C LEU A 2 -3.60 18.16 -26.56
N ASP A 3 -4.12 18.99 -25.67
CA ASP A 3 -3.77 20.42 -25.45
C ASP A 3 -2.37 20.72 -24.85
N GLY A 4 -1.46 19.75 -24.78
CA GLY A 4 -0.12 19.95 -24.21
C GLY A 4 -0.06 20.03 -22.67
N SER A 5 -1.18 19.92 -21.96
CA SER A 5 -1.23 19.76 -20.50
C SER A 5 -0.50 18.49 -20.03
N ARG A 6 -0.12 18.44 -18.74
CA ARG A 6 0.49 17.24 -18.11
C ARG A 6 -0.35 15.98 -18.33
N THR A 7 -1.67 16.11 -18.36
CA THR A 7 -2.65 15.06 -18.61
C THR A 7 -2.54 14.50 -20.03
N GLY A 8 -2.35 15.36 -21.04
CA GLY A 8 -2.16 14.94 -22.43
C GLY A 8 -0.82 14.24 -22.70
N ARG A 9 0.23 14.53 -21.92
CA ARG A 9 1.50 13.79 -21.95
C ARG A 9 1.36 12.41 -21.32
N ARG A 10 0.70 12.31 -20.15
CA ARG A 10 0.45 11.05 -19.44
C ARG A 10 -0.38 10.05 -20.23
N ALA A 11 -1.34 10.50 -21.04
CA ALA A 11 -2.18 9.62 -21.85
C ALA A 11 -1.43 8.83 -22.94
N ARG A 12 -0.18 9.20 -23.29
CA ARG A 12 0.65 8.46 -24.27
C ARG A 12 1.33 7.23 -23.68
N ASP A 13 1.33 7.12 -22.36
CA ASP A 13 2.08 6.11 -21.61
C ASP A 13 1.11 5.16 -20.88
N VAL A 14 -0.08 4.90 -21.43
CA VAL A 14 -1.06 3.98 -20.82
C VAL A 14 -0.55 2.54 -20.97
N ALA A 15 -0.26 1.90 -19.85
CA ALA A 15 0.17 0.50 -19.79
C ALA A 15 -1.02 -0.47 -19.85
N SER A 16 -2.13 -0.13 -19.18
CA SER A 16 -3.35 -0.93 -19.21
C SER A 16 -4.60 -0.08 -18.97
N ALA A 17 -5.75 -0.62 -19.37
CA ALA A 17 -7.06 -0.02 -19.13
C ALA A 17 -8.00 -1.05 -18.51
N HIS A 18 -8.77 -0.62 -17.52
CA HIS A 18 -9.75 -1.44 -16.81
C HIS A 18 -11.10 -0.73 -16.83
N VAL A 19 -12.15 -1.42 -17.27
CA VAL A 19 -13.50 -0.89 -17.29
C VAL A 19 -14.21 -1.29 -16.00
N LEU A 20 -14.90 -0.32 -15.39
CA LEU A 20 -15.76 -0.48 -14.21
C LEU A 20 -17.21 -0.38 -14.67
N PRO A 21 -17.88 -1.52 -14.94
CA PRO A 21 -19.20 -1.51 -15.57
C PRO A 21 -20.26 -0.82 -14.71
N GLY A 22 -20.18 -0.99 -13.37
CA GLY A 22 -21.16 -0.48 -12.42
C GLY A 22 -21.30 1.05 -12.39
N ARG A 23 -20.28 1.79 -12.84
CA ARG A 23 -20.27 3.27 -12.88
C ARG A 23 -19.97 3.85 -14.25
N ARG A 24 -19.88 3.01 -15.30
CA ARG A 24 -19.44 3.43 -16.64
C ARG A 24 -18.16 4.27 -16.58
N ARG A 25 -17.16 3.77 -15.82
CA ARG A 25 -15.85 4.39 -15.70
C ARG A 25 -14.78 3.53 -16.32
N ALA A 26 -13.69 4.14 -16.76
CA ALA A 26 -12.46 3.44 -17.09
C ALA A 26 -11.31 3.96 -16.23
N VAL A 27 -10.52 3.02 -15.70
CA VAL A 27 -9.25 3.29 -15.04
C VAL A 27 -8.14 3.04 -16.06
N LEU A 28 -7.35 4.06 -16.35
CA LEU A 28 -6.15 3.94 -17.16
C LEU A 28 -4.94 3.92 -16.23
N LEU A 29 -4.17 2.84 -16.27
CA LEU A 29 -2.89 2.75 -15.57
C LEU A 29 -1.78 3.31 -16.45
N LEU A 30 -1.00 4.21 -15.89
CA LEU A 30 0.16 4.80 -16.53
C LEU A 30 1.39 3.90 -16.33
N ASP A 31 2.29 3.90 -17.30
CA ASP A 31 3.52 3.11 -17.29
C ASP A 31 4.33 3.38 -16.02
N PRO A 32 4.61 2.36 -15.20
CA PRO A 32 5.35 2.49 -13.95
C PRO A 32 6.81 2.93 -14.15
N HIS A 33 7.36 2.81 -15.35
CA HIS A 33 8.74 3.20 -15.66
C HIS A 33 8.92 4.69 -16.00
N HIS A 34 7.83 5.45 -16.07
CA HIS A 34 7.85 6.88 -16.32
C HIS A 34 7.65 7.66 -15.01
N ASP A 35 8.26 8.85 -14.90
CA ASP A 35 8.22 9.71 -13.70
C ASP A 35 6.79 10.13 -13.26
N ALA A 36 5.79 9.85 -14.09
CA ALA A 36 4.38 10.14 -13.87
C ALA A 36 3.51 8.89 -13.65
N SER A 37 4.09 7.80 -13.12
CA SER A 37 3.35 6.59 -12.76
C SER A 37 2.12 6.93 -11.89
N GLY A 38 0.97 6.34 -12.23
CA GLY A 38 -0.31 6.80 -11.71
C GLY A 38 -1.50 6.09 -12.32
N LEU A 39 -2.69 6.53 -11.91
CA LEU A 39 -3.95 6.16 -12.53
C LEU A 39 -4.71 7.41 -12.99
N ILE A 40 -5.42 7.29 -14.10
CA ILE A 40 -6.39 8.29 -14.57
C ILE A 40 -7.75 7.63 -14.59
N LEU A 41 -8.74 8.25 -13.95
CA LEU A 41 -10.12 7.80 -13.97
C LEU A 41 -10.91 8.63 -14.99
N ILE A 42 -11.58 7.96 -15.92
CA ILE A 42 -12.37 8.58 -16.99
C ILE A 42 -13.82 8.15 -16.85
N ASP A 43 -14.72 9.11 -17.00
CA ASP A 43 -16.15 8.89 -17.16
C ASP A 43 -16.45 8.54 -18.62
N LEU A 44 -17.03 7.37 -18.88
CA LEU A 44 -17.22 6.86 -20.24
C LEU A 44 -18.39 7.52 -20.98
N ASP A 45 -19.30 8.18 -20.26
CA ASP A 45 -20.45 8.86 -20.87
C ASP A 45 -20.07 10.24 -21.38
N THR A 46 -19.25 10.96 -20.62
CA THR A 46 -18.80 12.32 -20.93
C THR A 46 -17.41 12.37 -21.57
N ALA A 47 -16.68 11.26 -21.55
CA ALA A 47 -15.26 11.17 -21.90
C ALA A 47 -14.37 12.15 -21.09
N ALA A 48 -14.84 12.59 -19.93
CA ALA A 48 -14.11 13.53 -19.08
C ALA A 48 -13.23 12.79 -18.06
N VAL A 49 -12.10 13.41 -17.71
CA VAL A 49 -11.27 12.95 -16.59
C VAL A 49 -11.99 13.26 -15.28
N VAL A 50 -12.28 12.23 -14.50
CA VAL A 50 -12.93 12.31 -13.18
C VAL A 50 -11.90 12.62 -12.11
N ASP A 51 -10.76 11.93 -12.15
CA ASP A 51 -9.71 12.07 -11.14
C ASP A 51 -8.38 11.54 -11.67
N VAL A 52 -7.30 11.94 -11.01
CA VAL A 52 -5.94 11.51 -11.31
C VAL A 52 -5.22 11.21 -10.00
N VAL A 53 -4.55 10.06 -9.93
CA VAL A 53 -3.79 9.63 -8.76
C VAL A 53 -2.36 9.40 -9.17
N THR A 54 -1.42 9.97 -8.42
CA THR A 54 0.01 9.68 -8.57
C THR A 54 0.42 8.60 -7.56
N GLY A 55 1.11 7.57 -8.02
CA GLY A 55 1.53 6.45 -7.16
C GLY A 55 2.34 5.40 -7.90
N ARG A 56 2.70 4.31 -7.22
CA ARG A 56 3.43 3.16 -7.76
C ARG A 56 2.80 1.85 -7.29
N ASP A 57 3.17 0.77 -7.96
CA ASP A 57 2.75 -0.59 -7.61
C ASP A 57 1.24 -0.75 -7.45
N PHE A 58 0.48 -0.15 -8.38
CA PHE A 58 -0.98 -0.26 -8.40
C PHE A 58 -1.42 -1.72 -8.53
N ALA A 59 -2.31 -2.15 -7.64
CA ALA A 59 -2.90 -3.48 -7.64
C ALA A 59 -4.43 -3.37 -7.53
N PRO A 60 -5.19 -3.73 -8.57
CA PRO A 60 -6.65 -3.72 -8.52
C PRO A 60 -7.20 -4.87 -7.68
N SER A 61 -8.29 -4.61 -6.97
CA SER A 61 -9.14 -5.66 -6.42
C SER A 61 -9.71 -6.55 -7.53
N PRO A 62 -10.12 -7.79 -7.23
CA PRO A 62 -10.72 -8.71 -8.21
C PRO A 62 -11.89 -8.13 -9.01
N ASP A 63 -12.70 -7.26 -8.40
CA ASP A 63 -13.82 -6.56 -9.05
C ASP A 63 -13.41 -5.23 -9.71
N GLY A 64 -12.14 -4.85 -9.60
CA GLY A 64 -11.56 -3.62 -10.14
C GLY A 64 -11.95 -2.34 -9.40
N ARG A 65 -12.81 -2.42 -8.38
CA ARG A 65 -13.31 -1.22 -7.68
C ARG A 65 -12.22 -0.52 -6.88
N PHE A 66 -11.46 -1.27 -6.10
CA PHE A 66 -10.45 -0.74 -5.21
C PHE A 66 -9.05 -0.91 -5.81
N TRP A 67 -8.19 0.07 -5.60
CA TRP A 67 -6.84 0.10 -6.15
C TRP A 67 -5.84 0.39 -5.05
N ALA A 68 -5.08 -0.61 -4.64
CA ALA A 68 -4.00 -0.45 -3.67
C ALA A 68 -2.76 0.10 -4.36
N PHE A 69 -2.02 0.99 -3.70
CA PHE A 69 -0.82 1.59 -4.26
C PHE A 69 0.13 2.12 -3.19
N GLU A 70 1.36 2.38 -3.62
CA GLU A 70 2.39 3.03 -2.84
C GLU A 70 2.58 4.48 -3.30
N GLU A 71 2.47 5.44 -2.38
CA GLU A 71 2.83 6.82 -2.65
C GLU A 71 4.19 7.13 -2.02
N HIS A 72 5.13 7.59 -2.86
CA HIS A 72 6.43 8.07 -2.40
C HIS A 72 6.41 9.60 -2.38
N ALA A 73 6.47 10.19 -1.19
CA ALA A 73 6.57 11.65 -1.07
C ALA A 73 7.97 12.12 -1.55
N PRO A 74 8.07 13.07 -2.50
CA PRO A 74 9.34 13.66 -2.87
C PRO A 74 9.97 14.41 -1.68
N ALA A 75 11.29 14.25 -1.50
CA ALA A 75 12.06 14.86 -0.42
C ALA A 75 11.96 16.41 -0.32
N ALA A 76 11.43 17.08 -1.35
CA ALA A 76 11.33 18.54 -1.41
C ALA A 76 10.10 19.12 -0.69
N LEU A 77 9.12 18.30 -0.26
CA LEU A 77 7.90 18.80 0.39
C LEU A 77 8.09 18.92 1.90
N ALA A 78 8.74 20.02 2.32
CA ALA A 78 9.17 20.40 3.68
C ALA A 78 8.17 20.15 4.84
N GLN A 79 6.90 19.83 4.59
CA GLN A 79 5.82 19.82 5.58
C GLN A 79 5.00 18.51 5.64
N TRP A 80 5.22 17.56 4.74
CA TRP A 80 4.65 16.20 4.85
C TRP A 80 5.62 15.32 5.64
N PRO A 81 5.23 14.31 6.46
CA PRO A 81 6.18 13.43 7.14
C PRO A 81 7.21 12.84 6.16
N HIS A 82 8.37 13.50 6.14
CA HIS A 82 9.41 13.32 5.15
C HIS A 82 9.98 11.93 5.24
N THR A 83 9.84 11.14 4.17
CA THR A 83 10.60 9.92 3.81
C THR A 83 9.89 8.57 3.88
N GLU A 84 8.61 8.48 4.23
CA GLU A 84 7.95 7.17 4.31
C GLU A 84 7.05 6.86 3.11
N THR A 85 7.16 5.64 2.62
CA THR A 85 6.23 5.04 1.67
C THR A 85 4.87 4.97 2.33
N VAL A 86 3.86 5.59 1.71
CA VAL A 86 2.48 5.52 2.17
C VAL A 86 1.76 4.42 1.42
N TYR A 87 1.19 3.45 2.15
CA TYR A 87 0.33 2.43 1.57
C TYR A 87 -1.12 2.93 1.63
N ALA A 88 -1.75 3.06 0.46
CA ALA A 88 -3.10 3.61 0.35
C ALA A 88 -3.97 2.79 -0.61
N VAL A 89 -5.29 2.98 -0.51
CA VAL A 89 -6.27 2.41 -1.42
C VAL A 89 -7.18 3.50 -1.97
N TYR A 90 -7.38 3.49 -3.29
CA TYR A 90 -8.32 4.33 -4.00
C TYR A 90 -9.61 3.57 -4.31
N ASP A 91 -10.78 4.16 -4.02
CA ASP A 91 -12.08 3.62 -4.44
C ASP A 91 -12.50 4.29 -5.76
N ALA A 92 -12.38 3.55 -6.87
CA ALA A 92 -12.65 4.07 -8.20
C ALA A 92 -14.15 4.26 -8.50
N GLU A 93 -15.05 3.75 -7.66
CA GLU A 93 -16.48 4.02 -7.75
C GLU A 93 -16.92 5.23 -6.91
N ALA A 94 -16.09 5.65 -5.95
CA ALA A 94 -16.40 6.81 -5.12
C ALA A 94 -16.22 8.13 -5.90
N PRO A 95 -16.88 9.23 -5.47
CA PRO A 95 -16.56 10.56 -5.96
C PRO A 95 -15.11 10.94 -5.63
N ALA A 96 -14.45 11.74 -6.48
CA ALA A 96 -13.06 12.17 -6.27
C ALA A 96 -12.82 12.83 -4.90
N VAL A 97 -13.79 13.61 -4.41
CA VAL A 97 -13.73 14.26 -3.09
C VAL A 97 -13.67 13.26 -1.93
N ALA A 98 -14.29 12.08 -2.06
CA ALA A 98 -14.26 11.05 -1.02
C ALA A 98 -12.88 10.36 -0.94
N ASN A 99 -12.11 10.40 -2.03
CA ASN A 99 -10.74 9.91 -2.08
C ASN A 99 -9.71 10.99 -1.72
N ALA A 100 -10.12 12.24 -1.49
CA ALA A 100 -9.17 13.32 -1.21
C ALA A 100 -8.66 13.27 0.23
N ARG A 101 -7.34 13.38 0.42
CA ARG A 101 -6.71 13.59 1.73
C ARG A 101 -6.24 15.04 1.87
N PRO A 102 -6.17 15.58 3.10
CA PRO A 102 -5.60 16.91 3.34
C PRO A 102 -4.16 16.96 2.84
N CYS A 103 -3.84 17.91 1.97
CA CYS A 103 -2.55 18.00 1.27
C CYS A 103 -2.03 19.45 1.40
N PRO A 104 -0.79 19.73 1.87
CA PRO A 104 -0.25 21.08 1.98
C PRO A 104 0.03 21.69 0.60
N THR A 105 0.06 20.88 -0.46
CA THR A 105 0.07 21.32 -1.86
C THR A 105 -1.19 20.80 -2.56
N ALA A 106 -1.89 21.64 -3.32
CA ALA A 106 -3.12 21.31 -4.04
C ALA A 106 -2.89 20.43 -5.30
N ASP A 107 -2.00 19.44 -5.20
CA ASP A 107 -1.57 18.59 -6.32
C ASP A 107 -2.39 17.28 -6.37
N GLU A 108 -2.31 16.53 -7.48
CA GLU A 108 -2.89 15.18 -7.70
C GLU A 108 -2.23 14.07 -6.84
N ARG A 109 -1.46 14.49 -5.83
CA ARG A 109 -0.91 13.65 -4.76
C ARG A 109 -1.98 13.59 -3.67
N CYS A 110 -1.89 12.67 -2.70
CA CYS A 110 -2.85 12.63 -1.59
C CYS A 110 -4.26 12.14 -1.95
N ARG A 111 -4.37 11.22 -2.91
CA ARG A 111 -5.62 10.49 -3.17
C ARG A 111 -5.69 9.17 -2.42
N GLY A 112 -6.87 8.60 -2.28
CA GLY A 112 -7.10 7.32 -1.61
C GLY A 112 -7.06 7.39 -0.09
N GLN A 113 -7.59 6.37 0.56
CA GLN A 113 -7.52 6.18 1.99
C GLN A 113 -6.15 5.58 2.36
N VAL A 114 -5.50 6.16 3.36
CA VAL A 114 -4.32 5.56 4.00
C VAL A 114 -4.73 4.27 4.70
N LEU A 115 -4.04 3.17 4.39
CA LEU A 115 -4.18 1.91 5.12
C LEU A 115 -3.19 1.83 6.26
N TYR A 116 -1.93 2.15 5.98
CA TYR A 116 -0.88 2.02 6.96
C TYR A 116 0.10 3.16 6.77
N LEU A 117 0.19 3.99 7.81
CA LEU A 117 1.31 4.89 8.04
C LEU A 117 2.06 4.30 9.22
N PRO A 118 3.34 3.97 9.08
CA PRO A 118 4.15 3.68 10.23
C PRO A 118 4.11 4.87 11.18
N ASP A 119 3.85 4.61 12.47
CA ASP A 119 3.65 5.69 13.43
C ASP A 119 4.98 6.38 13.75
N ARG A 120 5.25 7.46 13.00
CA ARG A 120 6.41 8.33 13.20
C ARG A 120 6.35 9.14 14.48
N LEU A 121 5.15 9.41 15.02
CA LEU A 121 4.99 10.11 16.30
C LEU A 121 5.42 9.19 17.43
N THR A 122 4.92 7.95 17.45
CA THR A 122 5.40 6.92 18.38
C THR A 122 6.90 6.68 18.23
N LEU A 123 7.42 6.58 17.00
CA LEU A 123 8.86 6.45 16.76
C LEU A 123 9.66 7.67 17.25
N CYS A 124 9.21 8.88 16.95
CA CYS A 124 9.83 10.12 17.41
C CYS A 124 9.84 10.16 18.94
N HIS A 125 8.73 9.82 19.59
CA HIS A 125 8.64 9.70 21.04
C HIS A 125 9.63 8.65 21.60
N GLU A 126 9.75 7.47 20.99
CA GLU A 126 10.72 6.44 21.36
C GLU A 126 12.19 6.92 21.24
N VAL A 127 12.54 7.54 20.11
CA VAL A 127 13.90 8.03 19.85
C VAL A 127 14.23 9.23 20.75
N ALA A 128 13.28 10.14 20.97
CA ALA A 128 13.46 11.27 21.88
C ALA A 128 13.66 10.80 23.33
N ALA A 129 12.95 9.76 23.76
CA ALA A 129 13.14 9.14 25.07
C ALA A 129 14.53 8.50 25.21
N GLN A 130 15.05 7.85 24.16
CA GLN A 130 16.40 7.28 24.16
C GLN A 130 17.52 8.32 24.12
N ARG A 131 17.27 9.53 23.59
CA ARG A 131 18.30 10.55 23.30
C ARG A 131 18.19 11.84 24.10
N GLY A 132 17.20 11.97 24.98
CA GLY A 132 17.04 13.15 25.84
C GLY A 132 16.42 14.38 25.17
N GLY A 133 15.44 14.21 24.27
CA GLY A 133 14.48 15.29 24.01
C GLY A 133 14.49 15.99 22.64
N SER A 134 15.11 15.42 21.59
CA SER A 134 14.81 15.89 20.22
C SER A 134 14.76 14.77 19.19
N CYS A 135 13.82 14.90 18.26
CA CYS A 135 13.71 14.05 17.07
C CYS A 135 14.51 14.64 15.90
N LEU A 136 15.71 15.17 16.15
CA LEU A 136 16.67 15.45 15.08
C LEU A 136 17.06 14.10 14.47
N THR A 137 16.33 13.69 13.45
CA THR A 137 16.46 12.41 12.79
C THR A 137 17.87 12.29 12.20
N PRO A 138 18.73 11.42 12.73
CA PRO A 138 19.89 10.99 11.97
C PRO A 138 19.37 10.24 10.75
N ASN A 139 20.25 10.05 9.76
CA ASN A 139 20.08 9.21 8.57
C ASN A 139 19.70 7.71 8.83
N ARG A 140 19.24 7.35 10.03
CA ARG A 140 18.85 6.00 10.49
C ARG A 140 17.38 5.93 10.93
N LEU A 141 16.49 6.61 10.21
CA LEU A 141 15.04 6.41 10.32
C LEU A 141 14.68 4.95 9.97
N PRO A 142 13.58 4.38 10.52
CA PRO A 142 13.09 3.09 10.09
C PRO A 142 12.81 3.14 8.60
N GLN A 143 13.45 2.23 7.88
CA GLN A 143 13.23 2.03 6.47
C GLN A 143 12.12 1.01 6.36
N HIS A 144 10.89 1.49 6.34
CA HIS A 144 9.74 0.66 6.00
C HIS A 144 9.86 0.24 4.54
N GLY A 145 9.62 -1.03 4.30
CA GLY A 145 9.64 -1.58 2.97
C GLY A 145 8.78 -2.82 2.92
N ARG A 146 7.87 -2.84 1.96
CA ARG A 146 7.01 -3.99 1.71
C ARG A 146 7.87 -5.18 1.28
N ARG A 147 7.62 -6.34 1.88
CA ARG A 147 8.27 -7.62 1.56
C ARG A 147 7.36 -8.56 0.76
N SER A 148 6.24 -8.03 0.29
CA SER A 148 5.28 -8.72 -0.57
C SER A 148 4.75 -7.79 -1.66
N ARG A 149 3.99 -8.34 -2.60
CA ARG A 149 3.05 -7.53 -3.39
C ARG A 149 1.81 -7.19 -2.56
N PHE A 150 0.94 -6.35 -3.11
CA PHE A 150 -0.40 -6.10 -2.61
C PHE A 150 -1.23 -7.28 -3.10
N ILE A 151 -1.79 -8.02 -2.16
CA ILE A 151 -2.49 -9.26 -2.45
C ILE A 151 -3.91 -9.14 -1.96
N TRP A 152 -4.84 -9.18 -2.91
CA TRP A 152 -6.26 -9.17 -2.63
C TRP A 152 -6.72 -10.58 -2.31
N VAL A 153 -7.00 -10.84 -1.03
CA VAL A 153 -7.53 -12.14 -0.59
C VAL A 153 -9.05 -12.24 -0.83
N SER A 154 -9.71 -11.10 -1.05
CA SER A 154 -11.07 -11.00 -1.61
C SER A 154 -11.26 -9.65 -2.33
N ALA A 155 -12.46 -9.37 -2.84
CA ALA A 155 -12.80 -8.08 -3.45
C ALA A 155 -12.63 -6.88 -2.49
N THR A 156 -12.72 -7.10 -1.18
CA THR A 156 -12.69 -6.03 -0.16
C THR A 156 -11.61 -6.23 0.88
N GLU A 157 -10.79 -7.28 0.79
CA GLU A 157 -9.77 -7.57 1.79
C GLU A 157 -8.41 -7.62 1.12
N LEU A 158 -7.54 -6.71 1.53
CA LEU A 158 -6.18 -6.56 1.04
C LEU A 158 -5.19 -6.97 2.13
N ALA A 159 -4.17 -7.74 1.75
CA ALA A 159 -3.08 -8.13 2.61
C ALA A 159 -1.72 -7.75 1.99
N PHE A 160 -0.76 -7.40 2.86
CA PHE A 160 0.65 -7.27 2.50
C PHE A 160 1.54 -7.40 3.74
N VAL A 161 2.82 -7.67 3.54
CA VAL A 161 3.81 -7.73 4.62
C VAL A 161 4.68 -6.48 4.59
N ASP A 162 4.67 -5.72 5.68
CA ASP A 162 5.60 -4.62 5.91
C ASP A 162 6.78 -5.10 6.79
N ALA A 163 7.96 -4.56 6.51
CA ALA A 163 9.12 -4.75 7.36
C ALA A 163 9.68 -3.40 7.79
N ASP A 164 9.78 -3.21 9.10
CA ASP A 164 10.45 -2.09 9.74
C ASP A 164 11.91 -2.48 10.00
N ARG A 165 12.82 -2.00 9.15
CA ARG A 165 14.26 -2.26 9.31
C ARG A 165 14.88 -1.54 10.49
N GLY A 166 14.27 -0.47 10.98
CA GLY A 166 14.77 0.28 12.14
C GLY A 166 14.52 -0.48 13.44
N ARG A 167 13.30 -1.01 13.60
CA ARG A 167 12.89 -1.82 14.76
C ARG A 167 13.18 -3.31 14.60
N LEU A 168 13.59 -3.75 13.41
CA LEU A 168 13.80 -5.16 13.06
C LEU A 168 12.55 -6.02 13.24
N THR A 169 11.39 -5.44 12.97
CA THR A 169 10.08 -6.11 13.08
C THR A 169 9.42 -6.26 11.71
N SER A 170 8.59 -7.31 11.57
CA SER A 170 7.70 -7.46 10.42
C SER A 170 6.27 -7.59 10.89
N ALA A 171 5.34 -7.11 10.06
CA ALA A 171 3.91 -7.24 10.31
C ALA A 171 3.18 -7.66 9.03
N LEU A 172 2.20 -8.54 9.19
CA LEU A 172 1.16 -8.76 8.21
C LEU A 172 0.12 -7.66 8.40
N VAL A 173 -0.01 -6.78 7.41
CA VAL A 173 -1.07 -5.77 7.37
C VAL A 173 -2.25 -6.35 6.60
N LEU A 174 -3.40 -6.39 7.26
CA LEU A 174 -4.68 -6.78 6.69
C LEU A 174 -5.62 -5.57 6.73
N ALA A 175 -6.15 -5.18 5.57
CA ALA A 175 -7.09 -4.09 5.43
C ALA A 175 -8.42 -4.59 4.87
N THR A 176 -9.49 -4.45 5.64
CA THR A 176 -10.86 -4.72 5.21
C THR A 176 -11.54 -3.42 4.79
N LEU A 177 -11.82 -3.31 3.50
CA LEU A 177 -12.42 -2.15 2.87
C LEU A 177 -13.93 -2.19 2.94
N ARG A 178 -14.53 -1.02 3.14
CA ARG A 178 -15.97 -0.84 3.16
C ARG A 178 -16.31 0.41 2.34
N PRO A 179 -17.19 0.31 1.33
CA PRO A 179 -17.66 1.45 0.57
C PRO A 179 -18.01 2.66 1.43
N GLY A 180 -17.35 3.80 1.19
CA GLY A 180 -17.63 5.07 1.87
C GLY A 180 -17.27 5.13 3.36
N LEU A 181 -16.59 4.12 3.89
CA LEU A 181 -16.13 4.08 5.28
C LEU A 181 -14.62 3.87 5.33
N PRO A 182 -13.95 4.32 6.40
CA PRO A 182 -12.57 3.95 6.63
C PRO A 182 -12.42 2.42 6.69
N ALA A 183 -11.46 1.92 5.91
CA ALA A 183 -10.87 0.60 6.02
C ALA A 183 -10.56 0.27 7.48
N LEU A 184 -10.90 -0.95 7.89
CA LEU A 184 -10.44 -1.53 9.14
C LEU A 184 -9.08 -2.14 8.89
N VAL A 185 -8.05 -1.70 9.62
CA VAL A 185 -6.68 -2.15 9.41
C VAL A 185 -6.17 -2.83 10.66
N GLN A 186 -5.69 -4.05 10.49
CA GLN A 186 -5.02 -4.84 11.50
C GLN A 186 -3.58 -5.08 11.06
N ALA A 187 -2.61 -4.71 11.89
CA ALA A 187 -1.21 -5.06 11.71
C ALA A 187 -0.85 -6.16 12.71
N VAL A 188 -0.75 -7.39 12.24
CA VAL A 188 -0.40 -8.56 13.07
C VAL A 188 1.12 -8.71 13.07
N PRO A 189 1.79 -8.62 14.24
CA PRO A 189 3.22 -8.85 14.32
C PRO A 189 3.57 -10.26 13.83
N LEU A 190 4.59 -10.36 12.99
CA LEU A 190 5.13 -11.64 12.53
C LEU A 190 6.18 -12.11 13.53
N SER A 191 5.70 -12.55 14.69
CA SER A 191 6.49 -13.15 15.77
C SER A 191 5.91 -14.52 16.13
N ARG A 192 6.70 -15.33 16.83
CA ARG A 192 6.38 -16.73 17.20
C ARG A 192 4.95 -16.90 17.76
N ASP A 193 4.49 -15.96 18.59
CA ASP A 193 3.17 -16.03 19.24
C ASP A 193 1.98 -15.95 18.26
N HIS A 194 2.20 -15.35 17.09
CA HIS A 194 1.18 -15.20 16.06
C HIS A 194 1.30 -16.23 14.94
N LEU A 195 2.31 -17.11 14.97
CA LEU A 195 2.47 -18.15 13.97
C LEU A 195 1.68 -19.40 14.36
N VAL A 196 1.13 -20.09 13.36
CA VAL A 196 0.30 -21.29 13.57
C VAL A 196 1.12 -22.44 14.14
N GLU A 197 2.40 -22.49 13.79
CA GLU A 197 3.37 -23.50 14.19
C GLU A 197 4.42 -22.90 15.13
N ASP A 198 5.10 -23.75 15.88
CA ASP A 198 6.17 -23.33 16.80
C ASP A 198 7.48 -23.03 16.05
N VAL A 199 7.43 -22.00 15.21
CA VAL A 199 8.52 -21.59 14.32
C VAL A 199 8.77 -20.09 14.44
N GLU A 200 9.99 -19.66 14.12
CA GLU A 200 10.35 -18.24 14.11
C GLU A 200 10.17 -17.64 12.72
N PHE A 201 9.63 -16.43 12.66
CA PHE A 201 9.60 -15.66 11.42
C PHE A 201 11.04 -15.28 11.01
N PRO A 202 11.41 -15.30 9.71
CA PRO A 202 12.71 -14.85 9.24
C PRO A 202 13.04 -13.45 9.75
N ALA A 203 14.31 -13.20 10.12
CA ALA A 203 14.70 -11.88 10.60
C ALA A 203 14.57 -10.85 9.46
N VAL A 204 14.23 -9.60 9.79
CA VAL A 204 14.09 -8.52 8.80
C VAL A 204 15.35 -8.29 7.96
N ARG A 205 16.52 -8.61 8.52
CA ARG A 205 17.84 -8.49 7.88
C ARG A 205 18.08 -9.54 6.80
N ASP A 206 17.36 -10.67 6.87
CA ASP A 206 17.53 -11.77 5.94
C ASP A 206 16.89 -11.45 4.58
N ALA A 207 17.38 -12.13 3.55
CA ALA A 207 16.85 -12.01 2.20
C ALA A 207 15.65 -12.94 2.01
N TRP A 208 14.45 -12.44 2.29
CA TRP A 208 13.19 -13.15 2.02
C TRP A 208 12.16 -12.23 1.37
N THR A 209 11.24 -12.85 0.64
CA THR A 209 10.09 -12.21 -0.01
C THR A 209 8.89 -13.14 0.04
N VAL A 210 7.72 -12.56 0.25
CA VAL A 210 6.42 -13.23 0.16
C VAL A 210 5.86 -12.95 -1.22
N ASP A 211 5.64 -13.99 -2.01
CA ASP A 211 5.08 -13.87 -3.36
C ASP A 211 3.55 -13.86 -3.35
N ASP A 212 2.93 -14.54 -2.38
CA ASP A 212 1.47 -14.64 -2.29
C ASP A 212 0.98 -14.76 -0.82
N ILE A 213 -0.30 -14.48 -0.60
CA ILE A 213 -0.98 -14.53 0.69
C ILE A 213 -2.37 -15.12 0.45
N SER A 214 -2.73 -16.18 1.17
CA SER A 214 -4.02 -16.86 0.96
C SER A 214 -4.71 -17.26 2.26
N ARG A 215 -6.02 -17.51 2.17
CA ARG A 215 -6.82 -18.18 3.22
C ARG A 215 -6.97 -19.66 2.88
N ASP A 216 -7.07 -20.51 3.89
CA ASP A 216 -7.37 -21.95 3.77
C ASP A 216 -8.81 -22.31 4.19
N GLY A 217 -9.68 -21.31 4.29
CA GLY A 217 -11.07 -21.45 4.73
C GLY A 217 -11.31 -21.10 6.20
N ASP A 218 -10.26 -21.02 7.01
CA ASP A 218 -10.36 -20.48 8.38
C ASP A 218 -10.21 -18.94 8.36
N PRO A 219 -11.24 -18.17 8.78
CA PRO A 219 -11.18 -16.70 8.77
C PRO A 219 -10.15 -16.15 9.78
N SER A 220 -9.76 -16.92 10.78
CA SER A 220 -8.75 -16.53 11.78
C SER A 220 -7.32 -16.80 11.31
N ARG A 221 -7.12 -17.26 10.07
CA ARG A 221 -5.80 -17.65 9.57
C ARG A 221 -5.51 -17.10 8.17
N LEU A 222 -4.26 -16.71 7.98
CA LEU A 222 -3.67 -16.40 6.68
C LEU A 222 -2.38 -17.19 6.48
N TRP A 223 -2.08 -17.53 5.23
CA TRP A 223 -0.86 -18.22 4.83
C TRP A 223 0.01 -17.28 4.00
N LEU A 224 1.25 -17.09 4.43
CA LEU A 224 2.27 -16.37 3.68
C LEU A 224 3.05 -17.37 2.82
N HIS A 225 3.11 -17.14 1.52
CA HIS A 225 3.83 -17.98 0.57
C HIS A 225 5.14 -17.32 0.16
N PHE A 226 6.25 -17.95 0.52
CA PHE A 226 7.59 -17.45 0.26
C PHE A 226 8.09 -17.89 -1.11
N ARG A 227 8.82 -16.99 -1.79
CA ARG A 227 9.47 -17.30 -3.07
C ARG A 227 10.43 -18.47 -2.97
N ALA A 228 11.27 -18.44 -1.93
CA ALA A 228 12.29 -19.45 -1.66
C ALA A 228 11.93 -20.27 -0.41
N ARG A 229 12.48 -21.48 -0.32
CA ARG A 229 12.37 -22.29 0.90
C ARG A 229 13.16 -21.62 2.02
N LEU A 230 12.53 -21.52 3.18
CA LEU A 230 13.18 -21.13 4.42
C LEU A 230 13.47 -22.39 5.23
N PRO A 231 14.57 -22.45 6.01
CA PRO A 231 14.87 -23.61 6.86
C PRO A 231 13.70 -24.01 7.77
N GLN A 232 12.99 -23.04 8.33
CA GLN A 232 11.84 -23.22 9.21
C GLN A 232 10.50 -23.43 8.49
N ALA A 233 10.44 -23.13 7.19
CA ALA A 233 9.23 -23.30 6.36
C ALA A 233 9.62 -24.00 5.05
N PRO A 234 9.97 -25.30 5.11
CA PRO A 234 10.47 -26.04 3.94
C PRO A 234 9.40 -26.20 2.85
N SER A 235 8.12 -26.15 3.24
CA SER A 235 6.95 -26.12 2.36
C SER A 235 6.74 -24.78 1.66
N ARG A 236 7.59 -23.77 1.92
CA ARG A 236 7.48 -22.37 1.46
C ARG A 236 6.25 -21.62 1.96
N ARG A 237 5.52 -22.15 2.94
CA ARG A 237 4.36 -21.47 3.50
C ARG A 237 4.45 -21.37 5.00
N LEU A 238 3.93 -20.28 5.55
CA LEU A 238 3.85 -20.05 6.98
C LEU A 238 2.46 -19.54 7.34
N GLY A 239 1.81 -20.19 8.30
CA GLY A 239 0.51 -19.77 8.81
C GLY A 239 0.64 -18.67 9.85
N VAL A 240 -0.21 -17.65 9.77
CA VAL A 240 -0.34 -16.53 10.69
C VAL A 240 -1.75 -16.52 11.26
N ARG A 241 -1.88 -16.44 12.58
CA ARG A 241 -3.15 -16.29 13.29
C ARG A 241 -3.52 -14.81 13.37
N LEU A 242 -4.76 -14.52 13.01
CA LEU A 242 -5.39 -13.21 13.10
C LEU A 242 -6.10 -13.15 14.47
N MET A 243 -5.86 -12.09 15.23
CA MET A 243 -6.52 -11.85 16.53
C MET A 243 -7.90 -11.25 16.35
#